data_AF-A0A397W7V2-F1
#
_entry.id   AF-A0A397W7V2-F1
#
_cell.length_a   1.000
_cell.length_b   1.000
_cell.length_c   1.000
_cell.angle_alpha   90.00
_cell.angle_beta   90.00
_cell.angle_gamma   90.00
#
_symmetry.space_group_name_H-M   'P 1'
#
loop_
_entity.id
_entity.type
_entity.pdbx_description
1 polymer ?
#
loop_
_entity_poly.entity_id
_entity_poly.type
_entity_poly.pdbx_seq_one_letter_code
_entity_poly.pdbx_strand_id
1 'polypeptide(L)'
;MSLNTYQVEIDENKDPDPFITLPSKSKGNELEFIAFRILKSTKIDCQRVRLSGPDGDGGIDIFGNFEGYLILVQCKNYTDAKVSVDDIRKFEGVMSRYPNRTTIGIYVTFDTDGYSRNAVHRAETSKFNILLKNVSSMEQDINNYVFEQLDNGFDDSEELIIDEMICKIKKNLIH
;
A
#
# COMPACT_ATOMS: atom_id res chain seq x y z
N MET A 1 -14.85 -6.14 33.60
CA MET A 1 -13.70 -5.77 32.75
C MET A 1 -14.29 -5.08 31.53
N SER A 2 -14.18 -3.75 31.48
CA SER A 2 -14.88 -2.93 30.50
C SER A 2 -14.09 -2.87 29.19
N LEU A 3 -14.77 -3.12 28.07
CA LEU A 3 -14.27 -2.94 26.72
C LEU A 3 -14.11 -1.44 26.44
N ASN A 4 -12.90 -1.00 26.12
CA ASN A 4 -12.62 0.36 25.71
C ASN A 4 -13.03 0.52 24.24
N THR A 5 -14.14 1.18 24.01
CA THR A 5 -14.59 1.64 22.69
C THR A 5 -13.78 2.87 22.30
N TYR A 6 -12.91 2.75 21.31
CA TYR A 6 -12.26 3.92 20.70
C TYR A 6 -13.32 4.72 19.92
N GLN A 7 -13.76 5.85 20.46
CA GLN A 7 -14.44 6.88 19.69
C GLN A 7 -13.38 7.83 19.14
N VAL A 8 -13.22 7.82 17.82
CA VAL A 8 -12.45 8.85 17.11
C VAL A 8 -13.32 10.09 17.07
N GLU A 9 -12.97 11.13 17.82
CA GLU A 9 -13.61 12.45 17.71
C GLU A 9 -13.26 13.05 16.36
N ILE A 10 -14.29 13.21 15.51
CA ILE A 10 -14.18 13.88 14.22
C ILE A 10 -14.51 15.35 14.49
N ASP A 11 -13.56 16.25 14.27
CA ASP A 11 -13.80 17.69 14.31
C ASP A 11 -14.68 18.08 13.11
N GLU A 12 -15.96 18.30 13.37
CA GLU A 12 -16.98 18.64 12.37
C GLU A 12 -16.80 20.05 11.74
N ASN A 13 -15.78 20.82 12.15
CA ASN A 13 -15.58 22.20 11.69
C ASN A 13 -14.50 22.39 10.63
N LYS A 14 -13.93 21.32 10.05
CA LYS A 14 -13.06 21.44 8.87
C LYS A 14 -13.89 21.33 7.60
N ASP A 15 -13.88 22.38 6.78
CA ASP A 15 -14.54 22.44 5.48
C ASP A 15 -14.40 21.12 4.72
N PRO A 16 -15.51 20.46 4.33
CA PRO A 16 -15.44 19.21 3.59
C PRO A 16 -14.84 19.49 2.21
N ASP A 17 -13.70 18.85 1.93
CA ASP A 17 -13.13 18.80 0.59
C ASP A 17 -14.21 18.30 -0.39
N PRO A 18 -14.55 19.09 -1.44
CA PRO A 18 -15.67 18.81 -2.34
C PRO A 18 -15.53 17.51 -3.14
N PHE A 19 -14.40 16.80 -3.05
CA PHE A 19 -14.21 15.49 -3.67
C PHE A 19 -14.43 14.29 -2.72
N ILE A 20 -14.70 14.51 -1.42
CA ILE A 20 -14.94 13.44 -0.45
C ILE A 20 -16.44 13.15 -0.33
N THR A 21 -16.94 12.33 -1.24
CA THR A 21 -18.21 11.64 -1.01
C THR A 21 -18.01 10.58 0.08
N LEU A 22 -18.60 10.81 1.26
CA LEU A 22 -18.85 9.79 2.30
C LEU A 22 -19.68 8.66 1.68
N PRO A 23 -19.15 7.43 1.60
CA PRO A 23 -19.89 6.34 1.00
C PRO A 23 -20.92 5.77 1.97
N SER A 24 -22.08 5.41 1.42
CA SER A 24 -23.14 4.67 2.09
C SER A 24 -22.60 3.33 2.65
N LYS A 25 -22.81 3.11 3.95
CA LYS A 25 -22.57 1.88 4.72
C LYS A 25 -22.52 0.60 3.88
N SER A 26 -21.32 0.20 3.48
CA SER A 26 -20.98 -1.17 3.08
C SER A 26 -19.61 -1.48 3.69
N LYS A 27 -19.48 -2.62 4.37
CA LYS A 27 -18.29 -2.98 5.18
C LYS A 27 -16.96 -2.97 4.41
N GLY A 28 -17.00 -3.12 3.07
CA GLY A 28 -15.82 -3.01 2.21
C GLY A 28 -15.27 -1.59 2.15
N ASN A 29 -16.16 -0.60 1.98
CA ASN A 29 -15.79 0.80 1.84
C ASN A 29 -15.17 1.40 3.12
N GLU A 30 -15.52 0.85 4.28
CA GLU A 30 -14.94 1.27 5.55
C GLU A 30 -13.45 0.90 5.65
N LEU A 31 -13.08 -0.33 5.26
CA LEU A 31 -11.68 -0.77 5.25
C LEU A 31 -10.84 0.08 4.29
N GLU A 32 -11.34 0.25 3.07
CA GLU A 32 -10.70 1.07 2.04
C GLU A 32 -10.53 2.52 2.52
N PHE A 33 -11.55 3.09 3.17
CA PHE A 33 -11.48 4.44 3.69
C PHE A 33 -10.44 4.58 4.80
N ILE A 34 -10.40 3.64 5.76
CA ILE A 34 -9.42 3.68 6.85
C ILE A 34 -8.00 3.49 6.30
N ALA A 35 -7.78 2.49 5.44
CA ALA A 35 -6.50 2.26 4.78
C ALA A 35 -6.03 3.51 4.01
N PHE A 36 -6.93 4.15 3.26
CA PHE A 36 -6.65 5.40 2.55
C PHE A 36 -6.23 6.54 3.50
N ARG A 37 -6.91 6.69 4.65
CA ARG A 37 -6.57 7.71 5.64
C ARG A 37 -5.19 7.49 6.27
N ILE A 38 -4.84 6.24 6.56
CA ILE A 38 -3.51 5.87 7.07
C ILE A 38 -2.41 6.17 6.03
N LEU A 39 -2.66 5.87 4.75
CA LEU A 39 -1.70 6.19 3.68
C LEU A 39 -1.53 7.71 3.52
N LYS A 40 -2.62 8.49 3.61
CA LYS A 40 -2.52 9.95 3.56
C LYS A 40 -1.80 10.55 4.77
N SER A 41 -1.95 9.98 5.98
CA SER A 41 -1.22 10.47 7.17
C SER A 41 0.28 10.21 7.09
N THR A 42 0.70 9.17 6.35
CA THR A 42 2.10 8.77 6.13
C THR A 42 2.77 9.50 4.95
N LYS A 43 2.18 10.61 4.47
CA LYS A 43 2.68 11.41 3.33
C LYS A 43 2.76 10.64 1.99
N ILE A 44 2.11 9.49 1.88
CA ILE A 44 1.99 8.76 0.62
C ILE A 44 0.97 9.49 -0.27
N ASP A 45 1.37 9.82 -1.49
CA ASP A 45 0.43 10.37 -2.46
C ASP A 45 -0.44 9.25 -3.02
N CYS A 46 -1.62 9.08 -2.43
CA CYS A 46 -2.54 8.02 -2.81
C CYS A 46 -3.89 8.52 -3.35
N GLN A 47 -4.54 7.65 -4.13
CA GLN A 47 -5.85 7.85 -4.73
C GLN A 47 -6.63 6.54 -4.64
N ARG A 48 -7.91 6.64 -4.24
CA ARG A 48 -8.81 5.49 -4.28
C ARG A 48 -9.23 5.19 -5.71
N VAL A 49 -9.25 3.93 -6.07
CA VAL A 49 -9.75 3.43 -7.34
C VAL A 49 -11.26 3.32 -7.23
N ARG A 50 -11.98 4.15 -7.98
CA ARG A 50 -13.43 4.04 -8.15
C ARG A 50 -13.72 3.61 -9.58
N LEU A 51 -13.57 2.32 -9.86
CA LEU A 51 -14.02 1.77 -11.14
C LEU A 51 -15.52 1.54 -11.06
N SER A 52 -16.27 2.36 -11.80
CA SER A 52 -17.71 2.18 -12.00
C SER A 52 -17.91 1.37 -13.28
N GLY A 53 -18.02 0.06 -13.17
CA GLY A 53 -18.24 -0.85 -14.31
C GLY A 53 -18.79 -2.21 -13.89
N PRO A 54 -19.44 -2.96 -14.80
CA PRO A 54 -20.06 -4.25 -14.49
C PRO A 54 -19.05 -5.36 -14.07
N ASP A 55 -17.76 -5.16 -14.33
CA ASP A 55 -16.69 -6.13 -14.05
C ASP A 55 -15.99 -5.94 -12.69
N GLY A 56 -16.46 -5.00 -11.87
CA GLY A 56 -15.90 -4.74 -10.53
C GLY A 56 -14.48 -4.17 -10.53
N ASP A 57 -14.05 -3.77 -9.34
CA ASP A 57 -12.70 -3.40 -8.95
C ASP A 57 -11.69 -4.44 -9.48
N GLY A 58 -10.80 -4.04 -10.39
CA GLY A 58 -9.78 -4.91 -11.01
C GLY A 58 -8.70 -5.43 -10.07
N GLY A 59 -9.03 -5.63 -8.79
CA GLY A 59 -8.22 -6.17 -7.72
C GLY A 59 -7.37 -5.14 -6.96
N ILE A 60 -7.56 -3.84 -7.20
CA ILE A 60 -6.84 -2.75 -6.50
C ILE A 60 -7.85 -1.70 -6.07
N ASP A 61 -7.84 -1.37 -4.79
CA ASP A 61 -8.71 -0.36 -4.19
C ASP A 61 -8.02 1.00 -4.05
N ILE A 62 -6.69 1.02 -3.90
CA ILE A 62 -5.91 2.25 -3.72
C ILE A 62 -4.60 2.15 -4.50
N PHE A 63 -4.28 3.21 -5.24
CA PHE A 63 -2.93 3.45 -5.76
C PHE A 63 -2.24 4.49 -4.89
N GLY A 64 -0.96 4.29 -4.64
CA GLY A 64 -0.09 5.24 -3.96
C GLY A 64 1.23 5.43 -4.69
N ASN A 65 1.85 6.57 -4.50
CA ASN A 65 3.24 6.82 -4.82
C ASN A 65 3.96 7.30 -3.57
N PHE A 66 5.14 6.74 -3.33
CA PHE A 66 6.03 7.19 -2.28
C PHE A 66 7.47 7.07 -2.75
N GLU A 67 8.18 8.20 -2.88
CA GLU A 67 9.60 8.26 -3.23
C GLU A 67 10.00 7.39 -4.44
N GLY A 68 9.17 7.42 -5.49
CA GLY A 68 9.41 6.65 -6.72
C GLY A 68 8.89 5.21 -6.70
N TYR A 69 8.45 4.71 -5.54
CA TYR A 69 7.76 3.42 -5.43
C TYR A 69 6.27 3.54 -5.72
N LEU A 70 5.77 2.63 -6.56
CA LEU A 70 4.35 2.42 -6.78
C LEU A 70 3.80 1.54 -5.66
N ILE A 71 2.78 2.03 -4.96
CA ILE A 71 2.08 1.29 -3.91
C ILE A 71 0.73 0.85 -4.45
N LEU A 72 0.47 -0.45 -4.38
CA LEU A 72 -0.79 -1.07 -4.79
C LEU A 72 -1.47 -1.66 -3.58
N VAL A 73 -2.69 -1.25 -3.29
CA VAL A 73 -3.40 -1.72 -2.10
C VAL A 73 -4.68 -2.43 -2.48
N GLN A 74 -4.84 -3.64 -1.96
CA GLN A 74 -6.12 -4.35 -1.95
C GLN A 74 -6.56 -4.52 -0.49
N CYS A 75 -7.78 -4.09 -0.23
CA CYS A 75 -8.51 -4.26 1.01
C CYS A 75 -9.47 -5.45 0.87
N LYS A 76 -9.42 -6.38 1.83
CA LYS A 76 -10.38 -7.48 1.90
C LYS A 76 -10.86 -7.68 3.33
N ASN A 77 -12.17 -7.58 3.51
CA ASN A 77 -12.80 -7.81 4.80
C ASN A 77 -13.67 -9.07 4.76
N TYR A 78 -13.10 -10.22 5.13
CA TYR A 78 -13.87 -11.43 5.37
C TYR A 78 -14.35 -11.44 6.83
N THR A 79 -15.65 -11.64 7.05
CA THR A 79 -16.21 -11.70 8.41
C THR A 79 -16.06 -13.09 9.03
N ASP A 80 -16.17 -14.14 8.22
CA ASP A 80 -16.19 -15.55 8.68
C ASP A 80 -15.14 -16.42 7.97
N ALA A 81 -14.19 -15.80 7.28
CA ALA A 81 -13.14 -16.49 6.54
C ALA A 81 -11.81 -15.75 6.65
N LYS A 82 -10.73 -16.44 6.29
CA LYS A 82 -9.40 -15.84 6.17
C LYS A 82 -9.06 -15.67 4.70
N VAL A 83 -8.20 -14.70 4.42
CA VAL A 83 -7.54 -14.54 3.12
C VAL A 83 -6.81 -15.85 2.79
N SER A 84 -7.14 -16.38 1.62
CA SER A 84 -6.63 -17.65 1.11
C SER A 84 -5.39 -17.44 0.24
N VAL A 85 -4.70 -18.53 -0.09
CA VAL A 85 -3.59 -18.50 -1.05
C VAL A 85 -4.03 -18.02 -2.45
N ASP A 86 -5.28 -18.29 -2.83
CA ASP A 86 -5.79 -17.91 -4.15
C ASP A 86 -6.07 -16.40 -4.25
N ASP A 87 -6.42 -15.76 -3.14
CA ASP A 87 -6.54 -14.30 -3.07
C ASP A 87 -5.17 -13.64 -3.30
N ILE A 88 -4.11 -14.16 -2.67
CA ILE A 88 -2.74 -13.68 -2.88
C ILE A 88 -2.29 -13.92 -4.33
N ARG A 89 -2.59 -15.09 -4.92
CA ARG A 89 -2.25 -15.36 -6.33
C ARG A 89 -2.96 -14.42 -7.31
N LYS A 90 -4.21 -14.07 -7.04
CA LYS A 90 -4.93 -13.06 -7.84
C LYS A 90 -4.25 -11.70 -7.73
N PHE A 91 -3.88 -11.31 -6.52
CA PHE A 91 -3.14 -10.07 -6.28
C PHE A 91 -1.78 -10.05 -6.97
N GLU A 92 -1.02 -11.15 -6.93
CA GLU A 92 0.21 -11.32 -7.73
C GLU A 92 -0.05 -11.15 -9.23
N GLY A 93 -1.16 -11.70 -9.73
CA GLY A 93 -1.59 -11.52 -11.11
C GLY A 93 -1.80 -10.05 -11.46
N VAL A 94 -2.31 -9.26 -10.52
CA VAL A 94 -2.41 -7.80 -10.68
C VAL A 94 -1.04 -7.14 -10.66
N MET A 95 -0.21 -7.46 -9.67
CA MET A 95 1.14 -6.90 -9.53
C MET A 95 2.05 -7.21 -10.72
N SER A 96 1.82 -8.34 -11.40
CA SER A 96 2.60 -8.75 -12.59
C SER A 96 2.54 -7.75 -13.76
N ARG A 97 1.58 -6.82 -13.73
CA ARG A 97 1.42 -5.76 -14.72
C ARG A 97 2.30 -4.53 -14.44
N TYR A 98 3.05 -4.53 -13.34
CA TYR A 98 3.85 -3.40 -12.88
C TYR A 98 5.32 -3.81 -12.65
N PRO A 99 6.27 -2.84 -12.65
CA PRO A 99 7.68 -3.13 -12.44
C PRO A 99 7.95 -3.71 -11.04
N ASN A 100 8.46 -4.93 -10.98
CA ASN A 100 8.60 -5.67 -9.72
C ASN A 100 9.51 -4.99 -8.68
N ARG A 101 10.59 -4.31 -9.13
CA ARG A 101 11.58 -3.70 -8.24
C ARG A 101 11.08 -2.43 -7.55
N THR A 102 10.14 -1.73 -8.18
CA THR A 102 9.65 -0.42 -7.71
C THR A 102 8.16 -0.47 -7.39
N THR A 103 7.59 -1.66 -7.20
CA THR A 103 6.19 -1.85 -6.83
C THR A 103 6.08 -2.58 -5.50
N ILE A 104 5.34 -1.99 -4.57
CA ILE A 104 5.01 -2.56 -3.26
C ILE A 104 3.52 -2.88 -3.26
N GLY A 105 3.18 -4.15 -3.04
CA GLY A 105 1.82 -4.61 -2.85
C GLY A 105 1.48 -4.66 -1.38
N ILE A 106 0.36 -4.06 -0.97
CA ILE A 106 -0.14 -4.10 0.39
C ILE A 106 -1.52 -4.76 0.37
N TYR A 107 -1.63 -5.90 1.02
CA TYR A 107 -2.90 -6.58 1.23
C TYR A 107 -3.37 -6.29 2.64
N VAL A 108 -4.59 -5.77 2.80
CA VAL A 108 -5.09 -5.27 4.09
C VAL A 108 -6.36 -6.01 4.51
N THR A 109 -6.40 -6.46 5.76
CA THR A 109 -7.59 -6.98 6.45
C THR A 109 -7.92 -6.14 7.67
N PHE A 110 -9.13 -6.28 8.23
CA PHE A 110 -9.40 -5.77 9.58
C PHE A 110 -8.78 -6.67 10.65
N ASP A 111 -8.96 -7.98 10.51
CA ASP A 111 -8.60 -8.93 11.55
C ASP A 111 -7.09 -9.17 11.63
N THR A 112 -6.59 -9.28 12.86
CA THR A 112 -5.19 -9.60 13.16
C THR A 112 -4.82 -11.03 12.74
N ASP A 113 -5.78 -11.95 12.78
CA ASP A 113 -5.67 -13.33 12.28
C ASP A 113 -6.42 -13.50 10.94
N GLY A 114 -6.43 -12.44 10.12
CA GLY A 114 -7.16 -12.38 8.85
C GLY A 114 -6.59 -13.23 7.72
N TYR A 115 -5.42 -13.86 7.91
CA TYR A 115 -4.70 -14.58 6.87
C TYR A 115 -4.55 -16.06 7.20
N SER A 116 -4.81 -16.93 6.21
CA SER A 116 -4.44 -18.34 6.32
C SER A 116 -2.91 -18.49 6.30
N ARG A 117 -2.39 -19.54 6.94
CA ARG A 117 -0.95 -19.86 6.93
C ARG A 117 -0.39 -19.98 5.51
N ASN A 118 -1.18 -20.53 4.59
CA ASN A 118 -0.79 -20.67 3.18
C ASN A 118 -0.73 -19.33 2.45
N ALA A 119 -1.59 -18.37 2.79
CA ALA A 119 -1.54 -17.02 2.25
C ALA A 119 -0.28 -16.29 2.71
N VAL A 120 0.03 -16.36 4.01
CA VAL A 120 1.26 -15.80 4.59
C VAL A 120 2.50 -16.38 3.91
N HIS A 121 2.61 -17.70 3.88
CA HIS A 121 3.74 -18.38 3.22
C HIS A 121 3.86 -18.03 1.74
N ARG A 122 2.74 -17.85 1.03
CA ARG A 122 2.76 -17.45 -0.38
C ARG A 122 3.29 -16.04 -0.58
N ALA A 123 2.89 -15.09 0.26
CA ALA A 123 3.38 -13.71 0.20
C ALA A 123 4.88 -13.66 0.51
N GLU A 124 5.35 -14.36 1.54
CA GLU A 124 6.77 -14.43 1.94
C GLU A 124 7.67 -15.04 0.85
N THR A 125 7.15 -16.03 0.11
CA THR A 125 7.88 -16.70 -0.98
C THR A 125 7.57 -16.11 -2.35
N SER A 126 6.83 -15.00 -2.40
CA SER A 126 6.53 -14.35 -3.66
C SER A 126 7.79 -13.71 -4.24
N LYS A 127 7.87 -13.66 -5.57
CA LYS A 127 8.86 -12.80 -6.25
C LYS A 127 8.46 -11.33 -6.17
N PHE A 128 7.21 -11.04 -5.83
CA PHE A 128 6.67 -9.70 -5.66
C PHE A 128 6.82 -9.25 -4.22
N ASN A 129 7.00 -7.94 -4.04
CA ASN A 129 7.06 -7.34 -2.73
C ASN A 129 5.66 -7.19 -2.14
N ILE A 130 5.22 -8.15 -1.33
CA ILE A 130 3.87 -8.20 -0.76
C ILE A 130 3.93 -8.07 0.76
N LEU A 131 3.24 -7.05 1.28
CA LEU A 131 3.01 -6.83 2.69
C LEU A 131 1.59 -7.25 3.05
N LEU A 132 1.47 -8.24 3.93
CA LEU A 132 0.19 -8.61 4.54
C LEU A 132 0.04 -7.82 5.84
N LYS A 133 -0.99 -6.99 5.93
CA LYS A 133 -1.21 -6.09 7.06
C LYS A 133 -2.64 -6.16 7.55
N ASN A 134 -2.83 -5.81 8.81
CA ASN A 134 -4.13 -5.46 9.33
C ASN A 134 -4.17 -3.95 9.59
N VAL A 135 -5.37 -3.37 9.69
CA VAL A 135 -5.55 -1.93 9.91
C VAL A 135 -4.74 -1.41 11.11
N SER A 136 -4.68 -2.16 12.20
CA SER A 136 -3.99 -1.72 13.43
C SER A 136 -2.46 -1.66 13.31
N SER A 137 -1.86 -2.46 12.41
CA SER A 137 -0.41 -2.52 12.19
C SER A 137 0.05 -1.75 10.96
N MET A 138 -0.88 -1.36 10.08
CA MET A 138 -0.58 -0.80 8.77
C MET A 138 0.28 0.47 8.84
N GLU A 139 0.00 1.40 9.75
CA GLU A 139 0.74 2.67 9.83
C GLU A 139 2.21 2.48 10.20
N GLN A 140 2.48 1.70 11.26
CA GLN A 140 3.85 1.47 11.73
C GLN A 140 4.64 0.65 10.72
N ASP A 141 4.03 -0.40 10.19
CA ASP A 141 4.72 -1.34 9.31
C ASP A 141 5.04 -0.74 7.95
N ILE A 142 4.17 0.12 7.40
CA ILE A 142 4.45 0.81 6.13
C ILE A 142 5.62 1.77 6.30
N ASN A 143 5.63 2.56 7.38
CA ASN A 143 6.74 3.48 7.64
C ASN A 143 8.05 2.70 7.78
N ASN A 144 8.10 1.68 8.64
CA ASN A 144 9.31 0.89 8.85
C ASN A 144 9.78 0.23 7.55
N TYR A 145 8.87 -0.37 6.79
CA TYR A 145 9.21 -1.04 5.54
C TYR A 145 9.80 -0.09 4.49
N VAL A 146 9.17 1.07 4.34
CA VAL A 146 9.63 2.11 3.42
C VAL A 146 11.02 2.61 3.82
N PHE A 147 11.25 2.90 5.11
CA PHE A 147 12.57 3.31 5.59
C PHE A 147 13.63 2.22 5.39
N GLU A 148 13.32 0.97 5.72
CA GLU A 148 14.24 -0.16 5.51
C GLU A 148 14.61 -0.32 4.02
N GLN A 149 13.67 -0.14 3.09
CA GLN A 149 13.97 -0.25 1.66
C GLN A 149 14.73 0.95 1.09
N LEU A 150 14.60 2.14 1.67
CA LEU A 150 15.41 3.29 1.29
C LEU A 150 16.85 3.14 1.79
N ASP A 151 17.01 2.66 3.03
CA ASP A 151 18.33 2.42 3.62
C ASP A 151 19.08 1.28 2.90
N ASN A 152 18.35 0.26 2.42
CA ASN A 152 18.94 -0.85 1.65
C ASN A 152 18.96 -0.61 0.13
N GLY A 153 18.27 0.43 -0.36
CA GLY A 153 18.06 0.74 -1.77
C GLY A 153 19.07 1.72 -2.37
N PHE A 154 19.92 2.33 -1.53
CA PHE A 154 21.14 2.98 -2.00
C PHE A 154 22.16 1.88 -2.37
N ASP A 155 21.95 1.26 -3.52
CA ASP A 155 22.97 0.41 -4.12
C ASP A 155 24.14 1.32 -4.49
N ASP A 156 25.32 1.09 -3.89
CA ASP A 156 26.58 1.81 -4.20
C ASP A 156 26.83 1.89 -5.73
N SER A 157 26.22 0.98 -6.51
CA SER A 157 26.24 0.97 -7.96
C SER A 157 25.55 2.17 -8.63
N GLU A 158 24.43 2.68 -8.11
CA GLU A 158 23.76 3.87 -8.67
C GLU A 158 24.53 5.15 -8.33
N GLU A 159 25.11 5.24 -7.14
CA GLU A 159 26.00 6.35 -6.75
C GLU A 159 27.25 6.39 -7.63
N LEU A 160 27.85 5.22 -7.91
CA LEU A 160 28.98 5.09 -8.86
C LEU A 160 28.60 5.52 -10.29
N ILE A 161 27.40 5.21 -10.76
CA ILE A 161 26.93 5.63 -12.09
C ILE A 161 26.73 7.15 -12.13
N ILE A 162 26.14 7.73 -11.09
CA ILE A 162 25.94 9.19 -10.98
C ILE A 162 27.29 9.91 -10.94
N ASP A 163 28.23 9.40 -10.15
CA ASP A 163 29.59 9.96 -10.05
C ASP A 163 30.34 9.88 -11.39
N GLU A 164 30.21 8.77 -12.12
CA GLU A 164 30.81 8.62 -13.45
C GLU A 164 30.20 9.61 -14.45
N MET A 165 28.88 9.82 -14.39
CA MET A 165 28.18 10.79 -15.23
C MET A 165 28.59 12.24 -14.90
N ILE A 166 28.68 12.59 -13.62
CA ILE A 166 29.16 13.91 -13.16
C ILE A 166 30.61 14.13 -13.62
N CYS A 167 31.46 13.10 -13.55
CA CYS A 167 32.84 13.19 -13.99
C CYS A 167 32.94 13.45 -15.51
N LYS A 168 32.10 12.81 -16.32
CA LYS A 168 32.01 13.04 -17.77
C LYS A 168 31.54 14.46 -18.10
N ILE A 169 30.53 14.97 -17.39
CA ILE A 169 30.02 16.34 -17.58
C ILE A 169 31.09 17.38 -17.22
N LYS A 170 31.77 17.22 -16.08
CA LYS A 170 32.86 18.11 -15.65
C LYS A 170 34.01 18.15 -16.67
N LYS A 171 34.39 17.01 -17.26
CA LYS A 171 35.42 16.96 -18.31
C LYS A 171 35.02 17.72 -19.57
N ASN A 172 33.74 17.73 -19.92
CA ASN A 172 33.23 18.44 -21.11
C ASN A 172 33.01 19.95 -20.89
N LEU A 173 33.07 20.44 -19.64
CA LEU A 173 32.92 21.85 -19.29
C LEU A 173 34.25 22.61 -19.14
N ILE A 174 35.40 21.93 -19.28
CA ILE A 174 36.76 22.51 -19.14
C ILE A 174 37.42 22.77 -20.52
N HIS A 175 36.63 22.80 -21.59
CA HIS A 175 37.02 23.31 -22.91
C HIS A 175 36.06 24.42 -23.35
#